data_AF-A0A815U6V1-F1
#
_entry.id   AF-A0A815U6V1-F1
#
_cell.length_a   1.000
_cell.length_b   1.000
_cell.length_c   1.000
_cell.angle_alpha   90.00
_cell.angle_beta   90.00
_cell.angle_gamma   90.00
#
_symmetry.space_group_name_H-M   'P 1'
#
loop_
_entity.id
_entity.type
_entity.pdbx_description
1 polymer ?
#
loop_
_entity_poly.entity_id
_entity_poly.type
_entity_poly.pdbx_seq_one_letter_code
_entity_poly.pdbx_strand_id
1 'polypeptide(L)'
;MTPPPFPSIEISLKPNIVPSSTSSPLSEMVVNNEEKKSTYPRPDTTPFPTAGMIHVGFCREPCARFLACGVHTCQRSCHSGSCQSFDEKCTQQCNRKRHECGHPCTLPCHGSEPCPMTCQTIIKNVRCRCGNLIKDIICNEKLNEINEEKVDIDLTALTQPFPSGTIVFQFSVKPKRRRQLQCDDECRLIQKNNYLTQAFWINADHPRQLPNIYSDFLLDYAKNNLEFVETIEEQFSQLVEETRATRRFI
;
A
#
# COMPACT_ATOMS: atom_id res chain seq x y z
N MET A 1 -29.69 -61.43 -21.80
CA MET A 1 -28.29 -61.06 -21.60
C MET A 1 -28.27 -59.73 -20.87
N THR A 2 -27.97 -59.74 -19.58
CA THR A 2 -27.83 -58.53 -18.75
C THR A 2 -26.42 -57.95 -18.92
N PRO A 3 -26.25 -56.62 -18.99
CA PRO A 3 -24.92 -56.01 -19.10
C PRO A 3 -24.13 -56.19 -17.79
N PRO A 4 -22.79 -56.30 -17.85
CA PRO A 4 -21.96 -56.45 -16.66
C PRO A 4 -21.90 -55.14 -15.87
N PRO A 5 -21.71 -55.20 -14.53
CA PRO A 5 -21.56 -54.00 -13.72
C PRO A 5 -20.18 -53.36 -13.95
N PHE A 6 -20.14 -52.02 -13.94
CA PHE A 6 -18.90 -51.24 -14.02
C PHE A 6 -18.06 -51.39 -12.73
N PRO A 7 -16.73 -51.41 -12.82
CA PRO A 7 -15.86 -51.50 -11.65
C PRO A 7 -15.82 -50.16 -10.88
N SER A 8 -15.93 -50.25 -9.55
CA SER A 8 -15.74 -49.12 -8.65
C SER A 8 -14.26 -48.75 -8.55
N ILE A 9 -13.92 -47.52 -8.93
CA ILE A 9 -12.57 -46.96 -8.74
C ILE A 9 -12.53 -46.29 -7.37
N GLU A 10 -11.83 -46.88 -6.40
CA GLU A 10 -11.49 -46.21 -5.14
C GLU A 10 -10.29 -45.29 -5.35
N ILE A 11 -10.52 -43.97 -5.26
CA ILE A 11 -9.45 -42.97 -5.26
C ILE A 11 -9.01 -42.75 -3.80
N SER A 12 -7.90 -43.38 -3.42
CA SER A 12 -7.25 -43.17 -2.13
C SER A 12 -6.54 -41.82 -2.12
N LEU A 13 -7.14 -40.81 -1.48
CA LEU A 13 -6.52 -39.52 -1.24
C LEU A 13 -5.57 -39.63 -0.03
N LYS A 14 -4.26 -39.62 -0.28
CA LYS A 14 -3.25 -39.40 0.76
C LYS A 14 -3.16 -37.90 1.10
N PRO A 15 -3.08 -37.52 2.39
CA PRO A 15 -2.90 -36.12 2.78
C PRO A 15 -1.52 -35.61 2.37
N ASN A 16 -1.52 -34.44 1.74
CA ASN A 16 -0.33 -33.76 1.22
C ASN A 16 0.43 -33.10 2.38
N ILE A 17 1.65 -33.58 2.62
CA ILE A 17 2.60 -33.06 3.61
C ILE A 17 3.23 -31.80 3.02
N VAL A 18 3.02 -30.65 3.67
CA VAL A 18 3.68 -29.39 3.33
C VAL A 18 5.14 -29.45 3.80
N PRO A 19 6.16 -29.32 2.93
CA PRO A 19 7.52 -29.15 3.40
C PRO A 19 7.75 -27.71 3.87
N SER A 20 8.21 -27.63 5.11
CA SER A 20 8.59 -26.43 5.84
C SER A 20 9.78 -25.71 5.18
N SER A 21 9.76 -24.38 5.27
CA SER A 21 10.79 -23.45 4.83
C SER A 21 12.14 -23.72 5.48
N THR A 22 13.15 -24.03 4.67
CA THR A 22 14.57 -23.96 5.06
C THR A 22 15.05 -22.52 4.91
N SER A 23 15.35 -21.87 6.02
CA SER A 23 16.14 -20.63 6.05
C SER A 23 17.59 -20.98 6.34
N SER A 24 18.53 -20.35 5.65
CA SER A 24 19.96 -20.34 5.97
C SER A 24 20.42 -18.90 6.23
N PRO A 25 21.47 -18.71 7.04
CA PRO A 25 21.65 -17.51 7.83
C PRO A 25 22.46 -16.42 7.11
N LEU A 26 22.07 -15.16 7.33
CA LEU A 26 22.91 -14.00 7.03
C LEU A 26 23.82 -13.71 8.23
N SER A 27 25.11 -13.60 7.94
CA SER A 27 26.21 -13.19 8.79
C SER A 27 25.97 -11.86 9.52
N GLU A 28 26.26 -11.86 10.81
CA GLU A 28 26.27 -10.70 11.71
C GLU A 28 27.37 -9.70 11.34
N MET A 29 26.99 -8.42 11.21
CA MET A 29 27.91 -7.29 11.40
C MET A 29 27.47 -6.56 12.67
N VAL A 30 28.26 -6.74 13.72
CA VAL A 30 28.16 -6.03 14.99
C VAL A 30 28.51 -4.56 14.74
N VAL A 31 27.54 -3.67 14.89
CA VAL A 31 27.80 -2.23 15.05
C VAL A 31 27.45 -1.87 16.50
N ASN A 32 28.50 -1.59 17.27
CA ASN A 32 28.41 -1.10 18.63
C ASN A 32 27.73 0.29 18.65
N ASN A 33 26.59 0.39 19.34
CA ASN A 33 25.95 1.67 19.66
C ASN A 33 26.52 2.18 21.00
N GLU A 34 27.42 3.16 20.94
CA GLU A 34 27.74 3.98 22.11
C GLU A 34 26.63 5.01 22.33
N GLU A 35 26.02 4.96 23.52
CA GLU A 35 25.03 5.91 24.02
C GLU A 35 25.65 7.31 24.15
N LYS A 36 25.41 8.21 23.19
CA LYS A 36 25.61 9.65 23.40
C LYS A 36 24.33 10.29 23.93
N LYS A 37 24.26 10.36 25.24
CA LYS A 37 23.31 11.11 26.06
C LYS A 37 23.32 12.60 25.66
N SER A 38 22.43 13.00 24.76
CA SER A 38 22.23 14.39 24.34
C SER A 38 21.62 15.19 25.48
N THR A 39 22.48 15.83 26.26
CA THR A 39 22.12 16.78 27.31
C THR A 39 21.95 18.14 26.65
N TYR A 40 20.71 18.61 26.48
CA TYR A 40 20.46 19.97 25.98
C TYR A 40 20.89 21.00 27.04
N PRO A 41 21.76 21.99 26.73
CA PRO A 41 21.98 23.10 27.65
C PRO A 41 20.80 24.08 27.60
N ARG A 42 20.54 24.73 28.74
CA ARG A 42 19.54 25.77 28.91
C ARG A 42 19.89 27.01 28.05
N PRO A 43 18.92 27.84 27.63
CA PRO A 43 19.23 29.05 26.91
C PRO A 43 19.84 30.09 27.86
N ASP A 44 21.16 30.25 27.79
CA ASP A 44 21.85 31.35 28.46
C ASP A 44 21.45 32.68 27.79
N THR A 45 20.78 33.51 28.57
CA THR A 45 20.60 34.93 28.31
C THR A 45 21.96 35.62 28.42
N THR A 46 22.67 35.76 27.30
CA THR A 46 23.81 36.70 27.19
C THR A 46 23.43 37.87 26.28
N PRO A 47 23.77 39.11 26.65
CA PRO A 47 23.38 40.31 25.92
C PRO A 47 24.13 40.43 24.59
N PHE A 48 23.46 41.06 23.62
CA PHE A 48 23.95 41.43 22.29
C PHE A 48 25.44 41.79 22.26
N PRO A 49 26.27 41.18 21.39
CA PRO A 49 27.59 41.71 21.11
C PRO A 49 27.45 42.97 20.26
N THR A 50 27.97 44.05 20.82
CA THR A 50 28.18 45.36 20.23
C THR A 50 28.99 45.25 18.93
N ALA A 51 28.66 46.15 18.00
CA ALA A 51 29.28 46.44 16.72
C ALA A 51 30.73 45.95 16.50
N GLY A 52 30.95 45.33 15.32
CA GLY A 52 32.26 45.41 14.64
C GLY A 52 33.02 44.10 14.43
N MET A 53 32.43 43.11 13.77
CA MET A 53 33.20 42.15 12.97
C MET A 53 32.47 41.89 11.65
N ILE A 54 32.94 42.52 10.57
CA ILE A 54 32.48 42.23 9.22
C ILE A 54 33.13 40.91 8.82
N HIS A 55 32.36 39.82 8.86
CA HIS A 55 32.80 38.54 8.31
C HIS A 55 32.78 38.66 6.78
N VAL A 56 33.87 39.19 6.21
CA VAL A 56 34.10 39.21 4.77
C VAL A 56 34.48 37.78 4.37
N GLY A 57 33.51 37.05 3.82
CA GLY A 57 33.81 35.70 3.35
C GLY A 57 32.57 35.01 2.81
N PHE A 58 32.55 34.86 1.49
CA PHE A 58 31.72 33.90 0.77
C PHE A 58 32.01 32.48 1.29
N CYS A 59 31.40 32.09 2.42
CA CYS A 59 31.32 30.69 2.78
C CYS A 59 30.22 30.04 1.91
N ARG A 60 30.49 28.88 1.30
CA ARG A 60 29.49 28.16 0.48
C ARG A 60 28.42 27.46 1.32
N GLU A 61 28.57 27.51 2.64
CA GLU A 61 27.65 26.94 3.62
C GLU A 61 26.41 27.83 3.84
N PRO A 62 25.26 27.25 4.22
CA PRO A 62 24.10 28.02 4.64
C PRO A 62 24.41 28.79 5.93
N CYS A 63 23.88 30.00 6.04
CA CYS A 63 24.10 30.89 7.19
C CYS A 63 23.70 30.27 8.53
N ALA A 64 22.61 29.49 8.55
CA ALA A 64 22.12 28.71 9.69
C ALA A 64 21.81 29.49 10.99
N ARG A 65 21.96 30.82 11.01
CA ARG A 65 21.54 31.68 12.15
C ARG A 65 20.03 31.62 12.34
N PHE A 66 19.56 31.59 13.59
CA PHE A 66 18.13 31.62 13.89
C PHE A 66 17.47 32.92 13.42
N LEU A 67 16.29 32.79 12.84
CA LEU A 67 15.43 33.90 12.45
C LEU A 67 14.64 34.43 13.65
N ALA A 68 14.04 35.61 13.50
CA ALA A 68 13.26 36.26 14.56
C ALA A 68 12.05 35.42 15.03
N CYS A 69 11.60 34.44 14.25
CA CYS A 69 10.55 33.51 14.65
C CYS A 69 10.98 32.48 15.71
N GLY A 70 12.28 32.34 16.01
CA GLY A 70 12.83 31.42 17.02
C GLY A 70 12.78 29.93 16.67
N VAL A 71 12.10 29.55 15.58
CA VAL A 71 11.92 28.15 15.15
C VAL A 71 12.70 27.81 13.87
N HIS A 72 12.94 28.80 13.01
CA HIS A 72 13.62 28.59 11.72
C HIS A 72 15.02 29.17 11.71
N THR A 73 15.89 28.55 10.91
CA THR A 73 17.26 28.99 10.66
C THR A 73 17.38 29.58 9.26
N CYS A 74 18.29 30.53 9.07
CA CYS A 74 18.53 31.15 7.78
C CYS A 74 19.08 30.12 6.78
N GLN A 75 18.33 29.89 5.69
CA GLN A 75 18.71 28.98 4.61
C GLN A 75 19.49 29.67 3.48
N ARG A 76 19.73 31.00 3.58
CA ARG A 76 20.53 31.74 2.60
C ARG A 76 21.99 31.33 2.69
N SER A 77 22.72 31.47 1.59
CA SER A 77 24.18 31.39 1.63
C SER A 77 24.73 32.41 2.62
N CYS A 78 25.91 32.10 3.14
CA CYS A 78 26.72 33.01 3.94
C CYS A 78 26.63 34.45 3.44
N HIS A 79 26.13 35.34 4.27
CA HIS A 79 25.92 36.73 3.91
C HIS A 79 26.33 37.65 5.06
N SER A 80 26.70 38.87 4.72
CA SER A 80 26.88 39.95 5.69
C SER A 80 25.52 40.61 6.01
N GLY A 81 25.38 41.18 7.20
CA GLY A 81 24.13 41.83 7.65
C GLY A 81 23.11 40.90 8.32
N SER A 82 21.92 41.44 8.59
CA SER A 82 20.82 40.71 9.24
C SER A 82 20.19 39.67 8.30
N CYS A 83 19.85 38.50 8.84
CA CYS A 83 19.22 37.43 8.05
C CYS A 83 17.78 37.76 7.63
N GLN A 84 17.13 38.62 8.42
CA GLN A 84 15.75 39.07 8.26
C GLN A 84 15.61 40.45 8.91
N SER A 85 14.78 41.32 8.32
CA SER A 85 14.45 42.63 8.90
C SER A 85 13.59 42.44 10.16
N PHE A 86 13.74 43.32 11.15
CA PHE A 86 13.07 43.19 12.46
C PHE A 86 11.53 43.13 12.35
N ASP A 87 10.95 43.82 11.35
CA ASP A 87 9.49 43.88 11.15
C ASP A 87 8.95 42.84 10.15
N GLU A 88 9.83 42.05 9.51
CA GLU A 88 9.41 41.06 8.52
C GLU A 88 9.10 39.71 9.19
N LYS A 89 7.92 39.15 8.93
CA LYS A 89 7.56 37.80 9.37
C LYS A 89 8.32 36.74 8.58
N CYS A 90 8.69 35.64 9.24
CA CYS A 90 9.36 34.52 8.58
C CYS A 90 8.46 33.91 7.49
N THR A 91 8.97 33.83 6.27
CA THR A 91 8.25 33.26 5.10
C THR A 91 8.69 31.82 4.79
N GLN A 92 9.59 31.24 5.58
CA GLN A 92 10.01 29.85 5.40
C GLN A 92 8.87 28.89 5.71
N GLN A 93 8.84 27.76 5.00
CA GLN A 93 7.92 26.66 5.28
C GLN A 93 8.19 26.02 6.65
N CYS A 94 7.12 25.71 7.41
CA CYS A 94 7.23 25.27 8.80
C CYS A 94 8.04 23.98 8.98
N ASN A 95 7.80 22.95 8.16
CA ASN A 95 8.44 21.63 8.20
C ASN A 95 8.35 20.84 9.54
N ARG A 96 7.67 21.35 10.57
CA ARG A 96 7.37 20.57 11.78
C ARG A 96 6.49 19.36 11.44
N LYS A 97 6.82 18.19 11.99
CA LYS A 97 6.01 16.97 11.83
C LYS A 97 4.72 17.11 12.65
N ARG A 98 3.58 16.83 12.03
CA ARG A 98 2.27 16.87 12.69
C ARG A 98 2.09 15.65 13.59
N HIS A 99 1.47 15.84 14.76
CA HIS A 99 1.29 14.77 15.75
C HIS A 99 0.40 13.63 15.23
N GLU A 100 -0.69 13.94 14.51
CA GLU A 100 -1.66 12.93 14.08
C GLU A 100 -1.24 12.10 12.87
N CYS A 101 -0.67 12.75 11.85
CA CYS A 101 -0.36 12.10 10.58
C CYS A 101 1.14 11.94 10.29
N GLY A 102 2.01 12.57 11.10
CA GLY A 102 3.46 12.52 10.95
C GLY A 102 4.05 13.28 9.75
N HIS A 103 3.19 13.84 8.88
CA HIS A 103 3.64 14.57 7.70
C HIS A 103 4.22 15.95 8.04
N PRO A 104 5.21 16.45 7.26
CA PRO A 104 5.77 17.78 7.45
C PRO A 104 4.73 18.86 7.13
N CYS A 105 4.69 19.91 7.95
CA CYS A 105 3.84 21.07 7.70
C CYS A 105 4.39 21.93 6.55
N THR A 106 3.58 22.11 5.51
CA THR A 106 3.91 22.93 4.31
C THR A 106 3.46 24.38 4.40
N LEU A 107 2.84 24.79 5.51
CA LEU A 107 2.39 26.17 5.72
C LEU A 107 3.59 27.11 5.95
N PRO A 108 3.44 28.41 5.67
CA PRO A 108 4.44 29.40 6.06
C PRO A 108 4.63 29.39 7.58
N CYS A 109 5.77 29.92 8.03
CA CYS A 109 6.11 29.99 9.44
C CYS A 109 4.97 30.65 10.24
N HIS A 110 4.51 29.94 11.25
CA HIS A 110 3.51 30.41 12.21
C HIS A 110 4.13 30.52 13.62
N GLY A 111 5.44 30.73 13.69
CA GLY A 111 6.17 30.95 14.95
C GLY A 111 5.98 29.80 15.94
N SER A 112 5.64 30.16 17.18
CA SER A 112 5.37 29.22 18.27
C SER A 112 3.98 28.59 18.23
N GLU A 113 3.05 29.13 17.44
CA GLU A 113 1.69 28.59 17.36
C GLU A 113 1.72 27.11 16.92
N PRO A 114 0.81 26.26 17.43
CA PRO A 114 0.72 24.87 16.99
C PRO A 114 0.38 24.80 15.50
N CYS A 115 0.90 23.78 14.81
CA CYS A 115 0.53 23.54 13.42
C CYS A 115 -0.97 23.22 13.36
N PRO A 116 -1.74 23.80 12.41
CA PRO A 116 -3.15 23.46 12.27
C PRO A 116 -3.29 21.96 11.96
N MET A 117 -4.44 21.38 12.28
CA MET A 117 -4.65 19.92 12.15
C MET A 117 -4.89 19.50 10.70
N THR A 118 -5.27 20.42 9.82
CA THR A 118 -5.57 20.15 8.39
C THR A 118 -4.31 19.87 7.58
N CYS A 119 -4.04 18.60 7.29
CA CYS A 119 -2.91 18.20 6.47
C CYS A 119 -3.31 18.18 4.98
N GLN A 120 -2.48 18.81 4.14
CA GLN A 120 -2.71 18.91 2.69
C GLN A 120 -1.70 18.07 1.90
N THR A 121 -0.94 17.21 2.58
CA THR A 121 0.05 16.34 1.95
C THR A 121 -0.64 15.23 1.16
N ILE A 122 -0.28 15.07 -0.11
CA ILE A 122 -0.79 13.99 -0.97
C ILE A 122 -0.03 12.70 -0.64
N ILE A 123 -0.79 11.66 -0.30
CA ILE A 123 -0.31 10.29 -0.10
C ILE A 123 -0.47 9.58 -1.43
N LYS A 124 0.66 9.16 -2.01
CA LYS A 124 0.69 8.53 -3.32
C LYS A 124 0.39 7.03 -3.24
N ASN A 125 -0.20 6.51 -4.30
CA ASN A 125 -0.36 5.07 -4.55
C ASN A 125 -1.09 4.30 -3.44
N VAL A 126 -2.14 4.87 -2.86
CA VAL A 126 -2.92 4.15 -1.85
C VAL A 126 -3.73 3.06 -2.53
N ARG A 127 -3.64 1.82 -2.03
CA ARG A 127 -4.25 0.64 -2.62
C ARG A 127 -5.54 0.23 -1.90
N CYS A 128 -6.50 -0.33 -2.63
CA CYS A 128 -7.60 -1.11 -2.01
C CYS A 128 -7.05 -2.37 -1.33
N ARG A 129 -7.87 -3.00 -0.49
CA ARG A 129 -7.61 -4.37 0.03
C ARG A 129 -7.35 -5.39 -1.08
N CYS A 130 -8.01 -5.21 -2.22
CA CYS A 130 -7.90 -6.07 -3.40
C CYS A 130 -6.63 -5.90 -4.25
N GLY A 131 -5.85 -4.85 -4.01
CA GLY A 131 -4.68 -4.49 -4.82
C GLY A 131 -4.94 -3.81 -6.17
N ASN A 132 -6.16 -3.92 -6.74
CA ASN A 132 -6.46 -3.44 -8.10
C ASN A 132 -6.68 -1.92 -8.20
N LEU A 133 -7.28 -1.31 -7.19
CA LEU A 133 -7.50 0.13 -7.15
C LEU A 133 -6.31 0.85 -6.54
N ILE A 134 -5.74 1.80 -7.28
CA ILE A 134 -4.66 2.68 -6.81
C ILE A 134 -5.12 4.13 -7.00
N LYS A 135 -5.12 4.93 -5.94
CA LYS A 135 -5.44 6.37 -6.00
C LYS A 135 -4.50 7.20 -5.12
N ASP A 136 -4.25 8.42 -5.55
CA ASP A 136 -3.60 9.44 -4.75
C ASP A 136 -4.64 10.17 -3.91
N ILE A 137 -4.39 10.30 -2.60
CA ILE A 137 -5.35 10.89 -1.65
C ILE A 137 -4.69 11.96 -0.81
N ILE A 138 -5.42 13.04 -0.52
CA ILE A 138 -4.93 14.12 0.35
C ILE A 138 -5.10 13.68 1.80
N CYS A 139 -4.07 13.83 2.62
CA CYS A 139 -4.06 13.51 4.04
C CYS A 139 -5.00 14.40 4.86
N ASN A 140 -6.31 14.30 4.62
CA ASN A 140 -7.32 14.92 5.45
C ASN A 140 -7.69 13.95 6.59
N GLU A 141 -8.05 14.48 7.76
CA GLU A 141 -8.40 13.72 8.97
C GLU A 141 -9.46 12.63 8.68
N LYS A 142 -10.34 12.88 7.70
CA LYS A 142 -11.39 11.96 7.24
C LYS A 142 -10.92 10.72 6.47
N LEU A 143 -9.64 10.61 6.08
CA LEU A 143 -9.13 9.35 5.53
C LEU A 143 -8.94 8.26 6.60
N ASN A 144 -9.03 8.64 7.88
CA ASN A 144 -8.97 7.69 8.99
C ASN A 144 -10.26 6.87 9.15
N GLU A 145 -11.36 7.24 8.47
CA GLU A 145 -12.60 6.44 8.42
C GLU A 145 -12.52 5.31 7.38
N ILE A 146 -11.46 5.25 6.56
CA ILE A 146 -11.31 4.23 5.51
C ILE A 146 -10.70 2.95 6.10
N ASN A 147 -11.42 2.30 7.02
CA ASN A 147 -11.15 1.03 7.71
C ASN A 147 -10.65 1.17 9.16
N GLU A 148 -11.56 1.51 10.08
CA GLU A 148 -11.42 1.18 11.52
C GLU A 148 -11.82 -0.28 11.81
N GLU A 149 -11.35 -1.25 11.02
CA GLU A 149 -11.60 -2.65 11.38
C GLU A 149 -10.31 -3.45 11.34
N LYS A 150 -9.98 -3.97 12.53
CA LYS A 150 -8.86 -4.82 12.91
C LYS A 150 -7.57 -4.08 13.25
N VAL A 151 -7.45 -3.77 14.55
CA VAL A 151 -6.17 -3.54 15.22
C VAL A 151 -5.35 -4.82 15.08
N ASP A 152 -4.24 -4.77 14.35
CA ASP A 152 -3.23 -5.83 14.39
C ASP A 152 -2.61 -5.81 15.81
N ILE A 153 -3.01 -6.76 16.65
CA ILE A 153 -2.44 -6.97 17.98
C ILE A 153 -1.05 -7.57 17.75
N ASP A 154 -0.01 -6.76 17.86
CA ASP A 154 1.36 -7.29 17.94
C ASP A 154 1.57 -7.81 19.37
N LEU A 155 1.36 -9.12 19.55
CA LEU A 155 1.51 -9.80 20.82
C LEU A 155 2.99 -10.08 21.10
N THR A 156 3.81 -9.04 21.15
CA THR A 156 5.20 -9.15 21.60
C THR A 156 5.21 -9.21 23.13
N ALA A 157 5.16 -10.42 23.66
CA ALA A 157 5.35 -10.70 25.08
C ALA A 157 6.80 -10.32 25.47
N LEU A 158 7.02 -9.09 25.95
CA LEU A 158 8.26 -8.75 26.63
C LEU A 158 8.24 -9.37 28.02
N THR A 159 8.68 -10.61 28.14
CA THR A 159 9.06 -11.20 29.43
C THR A 159 10.25 -10.42 29.97
N GLN A 160 10.00 -9.52 30.92
CA GLN A 160 11.06 -8.99 31.77
C GLN A 160 10.99 -9.69 33.13
N PRO A 161 12.07 -10.37 33.56
CA PRO A 161 12.12 -10.97 34.88
C PRO A 161 12.22 -9.87 35.94
N PHE A 162 11.12 -9.58 36.63
CA PHE A 162 11.15 -8.85 37.89
C PHE A 162 11.58 -9.79 39.03
N PRO A 163 12.31 -9.29 40.04
CA PRO A 163 12.93 -10.12 41.09
C PRO A 163 11.95 -10.81 42.07
N SER A 164 10.63 -10.78 41.82
CA SER A 164 9.61 -11.36 42.70
C SER A 164 8.73 -12.44 42.04
N GLY A 165 9.09 -12.94 40.85
CA GLY A 165 8.39 -14.07 40.21
C GLY A 165 6.97 -13.77 39.69
N THR A 166 6.46 -12.55 39.88
CA THR A 166 5.17 -12.13 39.33
C THR A 166 5.33 -11.62 37.90
N ILE A 167 4.69 -12.28 36.94
CA ILE A 167 4.66 -11.88 35.54
C ILE A 167 3.51 -10.87 35.35
N VAL A 168 3.83 -9.61 35.06
CA VAL A 168 2.83 -8.60 34.73
C VAL A 168 2.75 -8.48 33.21
N PHE A 169 1.61 -8.85 32.63
CA PHE A 169 1.34 -8.63 31.20
C PHE A 169 0.91 -7.17 30.99
N GLN A 170 1.83 -6.32 30.57
CA GLN A 170 1.51 -4.94 30.23
C GLN A 170 1.26 -4.82 28.72
N PHE A 171 -0.02 -4.79 28.35
CA PHE A 171 -0.46 -4.68 26.96
C PHE A 171 -0.42 -3.22 26.52
N SER A 172 0.55 -2.84 25.67
CA SER A 172 0.56 -1.51 25.04
C SER A 172 0.05 -1.63 23.60
N VAL A 173 -1.26 -1.46 23.43
CA VAL A 173 -1.91 -1.48 22.11
C VAL A 173 -1.62 -0.14 21.41
N LYS A 174 -0.70 -0.11 20.44
CA LYS A 174 -0.53 1.04 19.55
C LYS A 174 -1.27 0.76 18.24
N PRO A 175 -2.46 1.34 18.00
CA PRO A 175 -3.20 1.09 16.76
C PRO A 175 -2.41 1.64 15.56
N LYS A 176 -1.95 0.75 14.68
CA LYS A 176 -1.44 1.16 13.37
C LYS A 176 -2.61 1.33 12.41
N ARG A 177 -3.02 2.56 12.15
CA ARG A 177 -4.06 2.86 11.15
C ARG A 177 -3.52 2.54 9.75
N ARG A 178 -4.10 1.55 9.09
CA ARG A 178 -3.80 1.23 7.68
C ARG A 178 -4.68 2.08 6.79
N ARG A 179 -4.09 2.99 6.03
CA ARG A 179 -4.80 3.77 5.01
C ARG A 179 -5.02 2.88 3.78
N GLN A 180 -6.21 2.28 3.65
CA GLN A 180 -6.56 1.41 2.52
C GLN A 180 -7.84 1.91 1.87
N LEU A 181 -7.91 1.92 0.54
CA LEU A 181 -9.11 2.33 -0.19
C LEU A 181 -10.22 1.27 -0.09
N GLN A 182 -11.47 1.71 -0.18
CA GLN A 182 -12.59 0.80 -0.43
C GLN A 182 -12.58 0.34 -1.89
N CYS A 183 -12.96 -0.92 -2.12
CA CYS A 183 -13.17 -1.45 -3.46
C CYS A 183 -14.39 -0.79 -4.11
N ASP A 184 -14.27 -0.46 -5.40
CA ASP A 184 -15.37 0.00 -6.24
C ASP A 184 -15.97 -1.14 -7.07
N ASP A 185 -16.93 -0.83 -7.93
CA ASP A 185 -17.61 -1.83 -8.77
C ASP A 185 -16.64 -2.51 -9.76
N GLU A 186 -15.63 -1.80 -10.24
CA GLU A 186 -14.57 -2.40 -11.06
C GLU A 186 -13.80 -3.46 -10.28
N CYS A 187 -13.43 -3.16 -9.04
CA CYS A 187 -12.80 -4.15 -8.16
C CYS A 187 -13.69 -5.38 -7.91
N ARG A 188 -15.01 -5.17 -7.72
CA ARG A 188 -15.97 -6.27 -7.53
C ARG A 188 -16.05 -7.16 -8.76
N LEU A 189 -16.07 -6.57 -9.95
CA LEU A 189 -16.07 -7.31 -11.21
C LEU A 189 -14.79 -8.12 -11.39
N ILE A 190 -13.63 -7.53 -11.11
CA ILE A 190 -12.34 -8.23 -11.19
C ILE A 190 -12.29 -9.38 -10.19
N GLN A 191 -12.73 -9.17 -8.95
CA GLN A 191 -12.79 -10.23 -7.94
C GLN A 191 -13.71 -11.38 -8.36
N LYS A 192 -14.88 -11.06 -8.93
CA LYS A 192 -15.80 -12.07 -9.46
C LYS A 192 -15.17 -12.85 -10.62
N ASN A 193 -14.53 -12.17 -11.56
CA ASN A 193 -13.85 -12.81 -12.68
C ASN A 193 -12.70 -13.70 -12.20
N ASN A 194 -11.89 -13.23 -11.24
CA ASN A 194 -10.81 -14.02 -10.64
C ASN A 194 -11.34 -15.29 -9.96
N TYR A 195 -12.47 -15.18 -9.26
CA TYR A 195 -13.14 -16.35 -8.69
C TYR A 195 -13.58 -17.34 -9.76
N LEU A 196 -14.19 -16.85 -10.85
CA LEU A 196 -14.63 -17.70 -11.96
C LEU A 196 -13.44 -18.36 -12.67
N THR A 197 -12.38 -17.61 -12.97
CA THR A 197 -11.18 -18.17 -13.62
C THR A 197 -10.51 -19.23 -12.73
N GLN A 198 -10.46 -19.00 -11.41
CA GLN A 198 -9.97 -19.99 -10.45
C GLN A 198 -10.87 -21.24 -10.39
N ALA A 199 -12.19 -21.06 -10.35
CA ALA A 199 -13.15 -22.16 -10.30
C ALA A 199 -13.12 -23.03 -11.57
N PHE A 200 -12.94 -22.40 -12.73
CA PHE A 200 -12.95 -23.08 -14.03
C PHE A 200 -11.54 -23.39 -14.58
N TRP A 201 -10.48 -23.16 -13.80
CA TRP A 201 -9.09 -23.39 -14.20
C TRP A 201 -8.72 -22.73 -15.54
N ILE A 202 -9.31 -21.56 -15.81
CA ILE A 202 -9.08 -20.80 -17.04
C ILE A 202 -7.85 -19.95 -16.82
N ASN A 203 -6.69 -20.40 -17.29
CA ASN A 203 -5.44 -19.65 -17.23
C ASN A 203 -5.37 -18.67 -18.40
N ALA A 204 -5.10 -17.39 -18.15
CA ALA A 204 -4.94 -16.37 -19.20
C ALA A 204 -3.74 -16.65 -20.12
N ASP A 205 -2.71 -17.32 -19.60
CA ASP A 205 -1.48 -17.63 -20.32
C ASP A 205 -1.58 -18.87 -21.22
N HIS A 206 -2.65 -19.65 -21.06
CA HIS A 206 -2.97 -20.75 -21.97
C HIS A 206 -4.29 -20.39 -22.65
N PRO A 207 -4.26 -19.68 -23.80
CA PRO A 207 -5.47 -19.54 -24.60
C PRO A 207 -6.01 -20.95 -24.77
N ARG A 208 -7.28 -21.13 -24.41
CA ARG A 208 -7.95 -22.43 -24.43
C ARG A 208 -7.85 -22.96 -25.86
N GLN A 209 -6.79 -23.68 -26.18
CA GLN A 209 -6.80 -24.67 -27.23
C GLN A 209 -7.77 -25.68 -26.68
N LEU A 210 -9.05 -25.46 -27.00
CA LEU A 210 -10.09 -26.45 -26.80
C LEU A 210 -9.47 -27.73 -27.35
N PRO A 211 -9.24 -28.76 -26.51
CA PRO A 211 -8.73 -30.02 -27.01
C PRO A 211 -9.67 -30.40 -28.13
N ASN A 212 -9.13 -30.63 -29.31
CA ASN A 212 -9.92 -30.90 -30.49
C ASN A 212 -10.79 -32.13 -30.21
N ILE A 213 -12.08 -31.89 -29.92
CA ILE A 213 -13.02 -32.93 -29.47
C ILE A 213 -13.49 -33.75 -30.67
N TYR A 214 -13.26 -33.24 -31.89
CA TYR A 214 -13.67 -33.88 -33.12
C TYR A 214 -12.56 -34.78 -33.65
N SER A 215 -12.96 -35.94 -34.20
CA SER A 215 -12.03 -36.85 -34.86
C SER A 215 -11.42 -36.22 -36.11
N ASP A 216 -10.21 -36.65 -36.47
CA ASP A 216 -9.50 -36.16 -37.68
C ASP A 216 -10.34 -36.34 -38.95
N PHE A 217 -11.10 -37.44 -39.02
CA PHE A 217 -12.04 -37.69 -40.11
C PHE A 217 -13.11 -36.60 -40.23
N LEU A 218 -13.75 -36.21 -39.12
CA LEU A 218 -14.80 -35.18 -39.15
C LEU A 218 -14.26 -33.82 -39.58
N LEU A 219 -13.04 -33.50 -39.15
CA LEU A 219 -12.38 -32.24 -39.52
C LEU A 219 -12.01 -32.22 -40.99
N ASP A 220 -11.47 -33.32 -41.50
CA ASP A 220 -11.13 -33.45 -42.92
C ASP A 220 -12.40 -33.41 -43.78
N TYR A 221 -13.44 -34.12 -43.37
CA TYR A 221 -14.75 -34.07 -44.03
C TYR A 221 -15.33 -32.66 -44.04
N ALA A 222 -15.31 -31.94 -42.92
CA ALA A 222 -15.80 -30.57 -42.83
C ALA A 222 -15.00 -29.61 -43.73
N LYS A 223 -13.66 -29.72 -43.74
CA LYS A 223 -12.79 -28.91 -44.60
C LYS A 223 -13.04 -29.15 -46.08
N ASN A 224 -13.34 -30.39 -46.46
CA ASN A 224 -13.58 -30.78 -47.84
C ASN A 224 -15.03 -30.51 -48.30
N ASN A 225 -15.96 -30.22 -47.38
CA ASN A 225 -17.38 -30.03 -47.69
C ASN A 225 -17.94 -28.77 -47.01
N LEU A 226 -17.35 -27.60 -47.26
CA LEU A 226 -17.75 -26.33 -46.62
C LEU A 226 -19.20 -25.93 -46.91
N GLU A 227 -19.70 -26.13 -48.13
CA GLU A 227 -21.08 -25.80 -48.51
C GLU A 227 -22.11 -26.60 -47.67
N PHE A 228 -21.79 -27.87 -47.38
CA PHE A 228 -22.60 -28.70 -46.50
C PHE A 228 -22.57 -28.19 -45.05
N VAL A 229 -21.40 -27.77 -44.57
CA VAL A 229 -21.25 -27.21 -43.21
C VAL A 229 -22.07 -25.93 -43.07
N GLU A 230 -21.96 -25.00 -44.02
CA GLU A 230 -22.74 -23.76 -44.03
C GLU A 230 -24.25 -24.04 -44.02
N THR A 231 -24.72 -24.97 -44.84
CA THR A 231 -26.14 -25.38 -44.87
C THR A 231 -26.60 -25.90 -43.51
N ILE A 232 -25.79 -26.74 -42.87
CA ILE A 232 -26.09 -27.28 -41.55
C ILE A 232 -26.09 -26.18 -40.49
N GLU A 233 -25.11 -25.27 -40.50
CA GLU A 233 -25.04 -24.13 -39.59
C GLU A 233 -26.25 -23.21 -39.72
N GLU A 234 -26.73 -22.96 -40.93
CA GLU A 234 -27.92 -22.18 -41.19
C GLU A 234 -29.19 -22.86 -40.63
N GLN A 235 -29.36 -24.16 -40.88
CA GLN A 235 -30.50 -24.91 -40.34
C GLN A 235 -30.52 -24.96 -38.81
N PHE A 236 -29.36 -25.17 -38.17
CA PHE A 236 -29.28 -25.12 -36.71
C PHE A 236 -29.55 -23.71 -36.17
N SER A 237 -29.06 -22.68 -36.85
CA SER A 237 -29.31 -21.28 -36.47
C SER A 237 -30.80 -20.96 -36.50
N GLN A 238 -31.48 -21.34 -37.59
CA GLN A 238 -32.92 -21.18 -37.74
C GLN A 238 -33.69 -21.91 -36.61
N LEU A 239 -33.33 -23.16 -36.33
CA LEU A 239 -33.96 -23.94 -35.26
C LEU A 239 -33.80 -23.26 -33.88
N VAL A 240 -32.61 -22.71 -33.59
CA VAL A 240 -32.33 -22.01 -32.32
C VAL A 240 -33.13 -20.71 -32.22
N GLU A 241 -33.30 -19.97 -33.31
CA GLU A 241 -34.11 -18.76 -33.34
C GLU A 241 -35.60 -19.06 -33.13
N GLU A 242 -36.13 -20.07 -33.81
CA GLU A 242 -37.52 -20.51 -33.66
C GLU A 242 -37.81 -20.99 -32.23
N THR A 243 -36.89 -21.73 -31.61
CA THR A 243 -37.03 -22.18 -30.21
C THR A 243 -36.90 -21.03 -29.20
N ARG A 244 -36.06 -20.02 -29.47
CA ARG A 244 -36.01 -18.80 -28.64
C ARG A 244 -37.29 -17.97 -28.77
N ALA A 245 -37.89 -17.91 -29.96
CA ALA A 245 -39.13 -17.20 -30.20
C ALA A 245 -40.31 -17.88 -29.49
N THR A 246 -40.44 -19.21 -29.56
CA THR A 246 -41.49 -19.97 -28.87
C THR A 246 -41.35 -19.91 -27.35
N ARG A 247 -40.13 -19.87 -26.80
CA ARG A 247 -39.88 -19.71 -25.36
C ARG A 247 -40.32 -18.34 -24.79
N ARG A 248 -40.63 -17.34 -25.62
CA ARG A 248 -41.14 -16.03 -25.17
C ARG A 248 -42.66 -15.99 -24.94
N PHE A 249 -43.39 -17.04 -25.29
CA PHE A 249 -44.86 -17.11 -25.17
C PHE A 249 -45.36 -18.07 -24.07
N ILE A 250 -44.46 -18.54 -23.19
CA ILE A 250 -44.75 -19.31 -21.98
C ILE A 250 -44.11 -18.60 -20.80
#